data_AF-A0A1Q3CSY5-F1
#
_entry.id   AF-A0A1Q3CSY5-F1
#
_cell.length_a   1.000
_cell.length_b   1.000
_cell.length_c   1.000
_cell.angle_alpha   90.00
_cell.angle_beta   90.00
_cell.angle_gamma   90.00
#
_symmetry.space_group_name_H-M   'P 1'
#
loop_
_entity.id
_entity.type
_entity.pdbx_description
1 polymer ?
#
loop_
_entity_poly.entity_id
_entity_poly.type
_entity_poly.pdbx_seq_one_letter_code
_entity_poly.pdbx_strand_id
1 'polypeptide(L)'
;LSYIDIILGRPLYMDCPTTNRQALAYARICVDMSSSSTFPNTILLDLGEGGTTVVGVEYPWNPQACSLCKVFDHANKSCPKAVRREWLPKPVVEACQKPEDAEG
;
A
#
# COMPACT_ATOMS: atom_id res chain seq x y z
N LEU A 1 0.74 -22.65 10.10
CA LEU A 1 1.46 -21.37 10.17
C LEU A 1 2.33 -21.17 8.94
N SER A 2 3.15 -22.14 8.54
CA SER A 2 3.98 -22.10 7.31
C SER A 2 3.32 -21.51 6.06
N TYR A 3 2.03 -21.77 5.83
CA TYR A 3 1.32 -21.24 4.66
C TYR A 3 1.05 -19.72 4.74
N ILE A 4 0.76 -19.22 5.95
CA ILE A 4 0.57 -17.78 6.20
C ILE A 4 1.89 -17.03 5.98
N ASP A 5 3.00 -17.63 6.40
CA ASP A 5 4.36 -17.08 6.23
C ASP A 5 4.67 -16.77 4.76
N ILE A 6 4.21 -17.63 3.85
CA ILE A 6 4.44 -17.50 2.41
C ILE A 6 3.55 -16.42 1.79
N ILE A 7 2.28 -16.34 2.19
CA ILE A 7 1.30 -15.47 1.53
C ILE A 7 1.24 -14.07 2.13
N LEU A 8 1.20 -13.99 3.46
CA LEU A 8 0.95 -12.75 4.17
C LEU A 8 2.21 -12.20 4.82
N GLY A 9 3.04 -13.07 5.38
CA GLY A 9 4.25 -12.71 6.12
C GLY A 9 4.34 -13.43 7.46
N ARG A 10 5.27 -13.00 8.31
CA ARG A 10 5.63 -13.75 9.50
C ARG A 10 4.58 -13.61 10.62
N PRO A 11 3.96 -14.69 11.09
CA PRO A 11 3.04 -14.64 12.22
C PRO A 11 3.81 -14.33 13.50
N LEU A 12 3.27 -13.41 14.29
CA LEU A 12 3.80 -12.96 15.57
C LEU A 12 3.02 -13.56 16.74
N TYR A 13 1.69 -13.49 16.66
CA TYR A 13 0.80 -13.92 17.75
C TYR A 13 -0.47 -14.57 17.18
N MET A 14 -1.09 -15.44 17.98
CA MET A 14 -2.41 -16.01 17.72
C MET A 14 -3.28 -15.79 18.94
N ASP A 15 -4.58 -15.60 18.76
CA ASP A 15 -5.50 -15.53 19.90
C ASP A 15 -5.68 -16.91 20.57
N CYS A 16 -6.24 -16.92 21.78
CA CYS A 16 -6.42 -18.17 22.53
C CYS A 16 -7.33 -19.18 21.80
N PRO A 17 -8.47 -18.80 21.19
CA PRO A 17 -9.29 -19.71 20.40
C PRO A 17 -8.51 -20.35 19.25
N THR A 18 -7.79 -19.56 18.43
CA THR A 18 -6.98 -20.08 17.32
C THR A 18 -5.88 -21.02 17.81
N THR A 19 -5.21 -20.64 18.91
CA THR A 19 -4.12 -21.44 19.51
C THR A 19 -4.64 -22.78 20.04
N ASN A 20 -5.78 -22.76 20.74
CA ASN A 20 -6.42 -23.96 21.31
C ASN A 20 -7.26 -24.74 20.29
N ARG A 21 -7.37 -24.25 19.04
CA ARG A 21 -8.20 -24.83 17.98
C ARG A 21 -9.68 -24.91 18.36
N GLN A 22 -10.14 -23.90 19.09
CA GLN A 22 -11.52 -23.70 19.51
C GLN A 22 -12.12 -22.58 18.64
N ALA A 23 -13.38 -22.71 18.21
CA ALA A 23 -14.04 -21.82 17.23
C ALA A 23 -13.45 -21.89 15.80
N LEU A 24 -13.75 -22.97 15.08
CA LEU A 24 -13.27 -23.23 13.70
C LEU A 24 -13.94 -22.36 12.61
N ALA A 25 -14.77 -21.37 13.00
CA ALA A 25 -15.43 -20.49 12.04
C ALA A 25 -14.47 -19.44 11.45
N TYR A 26 -13.48 -19.00 12.22
CA TYR A 26 -12.46 -18.05 11.80
C TYR A 26 -11.20 -18.19 12.66
N ALA A 27 -10.07 -17.71 12.16
CA ALA A 27 -8.81 -17.63 12.90
C ALA A 27 -8.37 -16.17 13.02
N ARG A 28 -7.84 -15.78 14.18
CA ARG A 28 -7.27 -14.45 14.41
C ARG A 28 -5.79 -14.55 14.71
N ILE A 29 -5.00 -13.87 13.90
CA ILE A 29 -3.54 -13.88 13.97
C ILE A 29 -3.00 -12.46 13.82
N CYS A 30 -1.90 -12.17 14.49
CA CYS A 30 -1.10 -10.98 14.28
C CYS A 30 0.09 -11.36 13.39
N VAL A 31 0.29 -10.64 12.29
CA VAL A 31 1.31 -10.94 11.27
C VAL A 31 2.14 -9.70 11.02
N ASP A 32 3.46 -9.86 10.98
CA ASP A 32 4.39 -8.87 10.47
C ASP A 32 4.35 -8.88 8.93
N MET A 33 3.84 -7.80 8.34
CA MET A 33 3.70 -7.64 6.90
C MET A 33 4.52 -6.44 6.42
N SER A 34 5.19 -6.62 5.29
CA SER A 34 5.85 -5.52 4.60
C SER A 34 4.85 -4.42 4.23
N SER A 35 5.28 -3.17 4.33
CA SER A 35 4.54 -2.00 3.82
C SER A 35 4.33 -1.98 2.31
N SER A 36 5.09 -2.81 1.58
CA SER A 36 4.90 -3.03 0.15
C SER A 36 3.97 -4.22 -0.17
N SER A 37 3.45 -4.92 0.85
CA SER A 37 2.55 -6.05 0.66
C SER A 37 1.22 -5.59 0.04
N THR A 38 0.54 -6.51 -0.63
CA THR A 38 -0.73 -6.25 -1.31
C THR A 38 -1.93 -6.25 -0.37
N PHE A 39 -1.78 -6.76 0.86
CA PHE A 39 -2.86 -6.92 1.85
C PHE A 39 -4.12 -7.56 1.24
N PRO A 40 -4.03 -8.81 0.76
CA PRO A 40 -5.12 -9.46 0.04
C PRO A 40 -6.32 -9.72 0.95
N ASN A 41 -7.53 -9.44 0.45
CA ASN A 41 -8.78 -9.73 1.17
C ASN A 41 -9.18 -11.21 1.08
N THR A 42 -8.49 -12.00 0.27
CA THR A 42 -8.75 -13.43 0.09
C THR A 42 -7.44 -14.16 -0.17
N ILE A 43 -7.29 -15.33 0.46
CA ILE A 43 -6.17 -16.24 0.22
C ILE A 43 -6.70 -17.58 -0.24
N LEU A 44 -6.01 -18.20 -1.20
CA LEU A 44 -6.23 -19.59 -1.56
C LEU A 44 -5.47 -20.44 -0.55
N LEU A 45 -6.03 -21.54 -0.05
CA LEU A 45 -5.39 -22.48 0.86
C LEU A 45 -5.39 -23.85 0.21
N ASP A 46 -4.22 -24.49 0.19
CA ASP A 46 -4.08 -25.88 -0.23
C ASP A 46 -4.37 -26.79 0.97
N LEU A 47 -5.38 -27.64 0.84
CA LEU A 47 -5.78 -28.64 1.85
C LEU A 47 -5.02 -29.96 1.68
N GLY A 48 -4.21 -30.09 0.62
CA GLY A 48 -3.63 -31.36 0.20
C GLY A 48 -4.55 -32.13 -0.74
N GLU A 49 -4.00 -33.13 -1.42
CA GLU A 49 -4.72 -34.03 -2.34
C GLU A 49 -5.48 -33.32 -3.48
N GLY A 50 -5.02 -32.13 -3.88
CA GLY A 50 -5.65 -31.33 -4.93
C GLY A 50 -6.87 -30.52 -4.47
N GLY A 51 -7.23 -30.59 -3.19
CA GLY A 51 -8.26 -29.75 -2.60
C GLY A 51 -7.73 -28.35 -2.32
N THR A 52 -8.38 -27.34 -2.89
CA THR A 52 -8.10 -25.93 -2.55
C THR A 52 -9.36 -25.26 -2.03
N THR A 53 -9.20 -24.37 -1.06
CA THR A 53 -10.30 -23.54 -0.55
C THR A 53 -9.91 -22.07 -0.59
N VAL A 54 -10.89 -21.18 -0.64
CA VAL A 54 -10.67 -19.73 -0.55
C VAL A 54 -11.11 -19.26 0.82
N VAL A 55 -10.22 -18.55 1.51
CA VAL A 55 -10.47 -17.96 2.83
C VAL A 55 -10.44 -16.45 2.71
N GLY A 56 -11.50 -15.82 3.23
CA GLY A 56 -11.56 -14.37 3.39
C GLY A 56 -10.62 -13.90 4.50
N VAL A 57 -9.94 -12.79 4.25
CA VAL A 57 -9.03 -12.13 5.20
C VAL A 57 -9.58 -10.75 5.49
N GLU A 58 -9.78 -10.48 6.78
CA GLU A 58 -10.21 -9.18 7.26
C GLU A 58 -9.13 -8.58 8.16
N TYR A 59 -8.86 -7.28 7.94
CA TYR A 59 -7.88 -6.52 8.70
C TYR A 59 -8.62 -5.55 9.63
N PRO A 60 -8.52 -5.71 10.96
CA PRO A 60 -9.09 -4.74 11.91
C PRO A 60 -8.50 -3.34 11.72
N TRP A 61 -7.25 -3.29 11.26
CA TRP A 61 -6.53 -2.06 10.94
C TRP A 61 -5.66 -2.28 9.71
N ASN A 62 -5.95 -1.54 8.64
CA ASN A 62 -5.17 -1.51 7.40
C ASN A 62 -4.58 -0.11 7.20
N PRO A 63 -3.36 0.17 7.70
CA PRO A 63 -2.73 1.46 7.54
C PRO A 63 -2.34 1.71 6.07
N GLN A 64 -2.64 2.91 5.59
CA GLN A 64 -2.18 3.33 4.27
C GLN A 64 -0.65 3.46 4.26
N ALA A 65 0.02 2.60 3.48
CA ALA A 65 1.45 2.71 3.26
C ALA A 65 1.77 3.87 2.31
N CYS A 66 2.76 4.70 2.67
CA CYS A 66 3.32 5.68 1.78
C CYS A 66 3.99 4.99 0.58
N SER A 67 3.52 5.25 -0.63
CA SER A 67 4.08 4.65 -1.85
C SER A 67 5.48 5.14 -2.18
N LEU A 68 5.86 6.33 -1.69
CA LEU A 68 7.15 6.99 -1.94
C LEU A 68 8.29 6.47 -1.06
N CYS A 69 8.02 6.19 0.22
CA CYS A 69 9.05 5.75 1.16
C CYS A 69 8.75 4.42 1.87
N LYS A 70 7.62 3.77 1.55
CA LYS A 70 7.24 2.44 2.01
C LYS A 70 7.18 2.34 3.54
N VAL A 71 6.49 3.28 4.19
CA VAL A 71 6.20 3.25 5.63
C VAL A 71 4.73 3.59 5.88
N PHE A 72 4.17 3.16 7.02
CA PHE A 72 2.77 3.38 7.40
C PHE A 72 2.49 4.70 8.13
N ASP A 73 3.54 5.48 8.39
CA ASP A 73 3.51 6.65 9.29
C ASP A 73 2.76 7.87 8.70
N HIS A 74 2.69 7.99 7.37
CA HIS A 74 2.11 9.16 6.71
C HIS A 74 1.53 8.87 5.33
N ALA A 75 0.66 9.76 4.85
CA ALA A 75 0.16 9.75 3.48
C ALA A 75 1.19 10.32 2.49
N ASN A 76 1.12 9.92 1.21
CA ASN A 76 2.03 10.36 0.14
C ASN A 76 2.21 11.90 0.06
N LYS A 77 1.13 12.65 0.29
CA LYS A 77 1.12 14.12 0.27
C LYS A 77 2.00 14.76 1.36
N SER A 78 2.21 14.05 2.46
CA SER A 78 3.00 14.49 3.61
C SER A 78 4.36 13.82 3.65
N CYS A 79 4.76 13.10 2.59
CA CYS A 79 6.01 12.37 2.57
C CYS A 79 7.19 13.35 2.44
N PRO A 80 8.23 13.23 3.29
CA PRO A 80 9.43 14.06 3.18
C PRO A 80 10.20 13.81 1.88
N LYS A 81 9.99 12.66 1.21
CA LYS A 81 10.54 12.35 -0.11
C LYS A 81 9.68 12.87 -1.27
N ALA A 82 8.53 13.49 -1.00
CA ALA A 82 7.70 14.05 -2.06
C ALA A 82 8.40 15.26 -2.70
N VAL A 83 8.60 15.21 -4.01
CA VAL A 83 9.10 16.35 -4.78
C VAL A 83 8.03 17.44 -4.76
N ARG A 84 8.29 18.56 -4.08
CA ARG A 84 7.42 19.74 -4.16
C ARG A 84 7.54 20.31 -5.56
N ARG A 85 6.44 20.30 -6.31
CA ARG A 85 6.32 21.11 -7.53
C ARG A 85 6.12 22.55 -7.08
N GLU A 86 7.20 23.29 -6.94
CA GLU A 86 7.14 24.72 -6.70
C GLU A 86 6.70 25.42 -8.00
N TRP A 87 5.78 26.37 -7.89
CA TRP A 87 5.27 27.10 -9.05
C TRP A 87 6.38 28.03 -9.54
N LEU A 88 6.99 27.72 -10.69
CA LEU A 88 7.96 28.61 -11.31
C LEU A 88 7.20 29.66 -12.15
N PRO A 89 7.47 30.97 -11.96
CA PRO A 89 6.87 31.99 -12.80
C PRO A 89 7.27 31.76 -14.27
N LYS A 90 6.27 31.82 -15.17
CA LYS A 90 6.53 31.72 -16.61
C LYS A 90 7.50 32.84 -17.02
N PRO A 91 8.59 32.55 -17.74
CA PRO A 91 9.46 33.60 -18.27
C PRO A 91 8.63 34.51 -19.18
N VAL A 92 8.70 35.81 -18.93
CA VAL A 92 8.06 36.82 -19.77
C VAL A 92 8.76 36.78 -21.11
N VAL A 93 8.05 36.36 -22.15
CA VAL A 93 8.51 36.50 -23.54
C VAL A 93 8.41 37.98 -23.91
N GLU A 94 9.54 38.68 -24.00
CA GLU A 94 9.57 40.01 -24.60
C GLU A 94 9.19 39.88 -26.08
N ALA A 95 8.02 40.40 -26.42
CA ALA A 95 7.57 40.48 -27.79
C ALA A 95 8.48 41.46 -28.55
N CYS A 96 9.09 41.00 -29.65
CA CYS A 96 9.77 41.88 -30.61
C CYS A 96 8.83 43.01 -31.01
N GLN A 97 9.16 44.25 -30.62
CA GLN A 97 8.56 45.43 -31.19
C GLN A 97 9.01 45.52 -32.66
N LYS A 98 8.04 45.48 -33.58
CA LYS A 98 8.28 45.80 -34.99
C LYS A 98 8.43 47.33 -35.11
N PRO A 99 9.44 47.85 -35.82
CA PRO A 99 9.53 49.27 -36.09
C PRO A 99 8.37 49.71 -37.01
N GLU A 100 7.86 50.90 -36.68
CA GLU A 100 6.71 51.58 -37.28
C GLU A 100 6.88 51.85 -38.79
N ASP A 101 5.77 51.74 -39.51
CA ASP A 101 5.65 52.07 -40.94
C ASP A 101 6.04 53.54 -41.19
N ALA A 102 6.97 53.75 -42.12
CA ALA A 102 7.33 55.07 -42.61
C ALA A 102 6.29 55.55 -43.64
N GLU A 103 5.64 56.67 -43.35
CA GLU A 103 4.82 57.43 -44.29
C GLU A 103 5.65 58.58 -44.88
N GLY A 104 5.72 58.67 -46.22
CA GLY A 104 6.41 59.74 -46.95
C GLY A 104 6.88 59.34 -48.34
#